data_AF-A0A7Y1YSW3-F1
#
_entry.id   AF-A0A7Y1YSW3-F1
#
_cell.length_a   1.000
_cell.length_b   1.000
_cell.length_c   1.000
_cell.angle_alpha   90.00
_cell.angle_beta   90.00
_cell.angle_gamma   90.00
#
_symmetry.space_group_name_H-M   'P 1'
#
loop_
_entity.id
_entity.type
_entity.pdbx_description
1 polymer ?
#
loop_
_entity_poly.entity_id
_entity_poly.type
_entity_poly.pdbx_seq_one_letter_code
_entity_poly.pdbx_strand_id
1 'polypeptide(L)'
;LLETARFNLLDLGFGEINLVSFSRDGTIWVFDDHAQRLFKVNLQGDILLTSEDLRLVFDERITPTKMSESAGNLYLSVPGRGILIFDLFGQYTTQILEPGVSEFQILDEHMLAYQIDDTLAIHRIDRFERNDYLVPQKMTDAKVLLTKEKLILIRKNKIERMPLDVLLGNK
;
A
#
# COMPACT_ATOMS: atom_id res chain seq x y z
N LEU A 1 -4.49 24.44 7.81
CA LEU A 1 -4.67 23.07 8.32
C LEU A 1 -4.35 23.11 9.81
N LEU A 2 -5.31 22.78 10.67
CA LEU A 2 -5.06 22.60 12.10
C LEU A 2 -4.50 21.17 12.28
N GLU A 3 -3.29 21.08 12.82
CA GLU A 3 -2.71 19.81 13.27
C GLU A 3 -3.50 19.33 14.49
N THR A 4 -4.20 18.20 14.36
CA THR A 4 -5.04 17.66 15.44
C THR A 4 -4.27 16.73 16.37
N ALA A 5 -3.15 16.17 15.92
CA ALA A 5 -2.24 15.37 16.72
C ALA A 5 -0.86 15.27 16.07
N ARG A 6 0.18 15.17 16.91
CA ARG A 6 1.56 14.88 16.50
C ARG A 6 2.02 13.63 17.24
N PHE A 7 2.51 12.64 16.50
CA PHE A 7 3.09 11.42 17.08
C PHE A 7 4.55 11.34 16.70
N ASN A 8 5.41 11.23 17.71
CA ASN A 8 6.82 10.92 17.51
C ASN A 8 7.01 9.44 17.81
N LEU A 9 7.30 8.66 16.77
CA LEU A 9 7.39 7.20 16.89
C LEU A 9 8.58 6.76 17.75
N LEU A 10 9.61 7.60 17.90
CA LEU A 10 10.72 7.38 18.83
C LEU A 10 10.24 7.37 20.28
N ASP A 11 9.30 8.26 20.62
CA ASP A 11 8.73 8.35 21.97
C ASP A 11 7.84 7.12 22.27
N LEU A 12 7.40 6.41 21.23
CA LEU A 12 6.65 5.15 21.31
C LEU A 12 7.57 3.92 21.34
N GLY A 13 8.89 4.11 21.43
CA GLY A 13 9.88 3.03 21.55
C GLY A 13 10.38 2.44 20.23
N PHE A 14 10.01 3.03 19.08
CA PHE A 14 10.39 2.52 17.77
C PHE A 14 11.47 3.37 17.11
N GLY A 15 12.72 2.87 17.13
CA GLY A 15 13.91 3.60 16.65
C GLY A 15 14.15 3.57 15.15
N GLU A 16 13.75 2.49 14.47
CA GLU A 16 14.00 2.27 13.03
C GLU A 16 12.74 1.71 12.35
N ILE A 17 11.74 2.57 12.15
CA ILE A 17 10.52 2.20 11.42
C ILE A 17 10.69 2.43 9.93
N ASN A 18 10.40 1.40 9.14
CA ASN A 18 10.41 1.49 7.69
C ASN A 18 9.07 1.92 7.11
N LEU A 19 7.94 1.42 7.65
CA LEU A 19 6.60 1.76 7.17
C LEU A 19 5.60 1.92 8.30
N VAL A 20 4.71 2.91 8.13
CA VAL A 20 3.52 3.10 8.96
C VAL A 20 2.27 3.25 8.11
N SER A 21 1.13 2.84 8.65
CA SER A 21 -0.19 3.12 8.10
C SER A 21 -1.16 3.43 9.22
N PHE A 22 -2.05 4.38 9.00
CA PHE A 22 -3.17 4.60 9.91
C PHE A 22 -4.21 3.49 9.75
N SER A 23 -4.84 3.10 10.85
CA SER A 23 -5.97 2.16 10.91
C SER A 23 -7.26 2.93 11.21
N ARG A 24 -8.42 2.42 10.77
CA ARG A 24 -9.71 3.12 10.97
C ARG A 24 -10.12 3.27 12.43
N ASP A 25 -9.64 2.37 13.29
CA ASP A 25 -9.91 2.37 14.73
C ASP A 25 -9.05 3.37 15.53
N GLY A 26 -8.32 4.26 14.84
CA GLY A 26 -7.50 5.28 15.48
C GLY A 26 -6.13 4.78 15.95
N THR A 27 -5.74 3.56 15.57
CA THR A 27 -4.42 2.99 15.83
C THR A 27 -3.51 3.11 14.62
N ILE A 28 -2.26 2.68 14.78
CA ILE A 28 -1.25 2.71 13.73
C ILE A 28 -0.72 1.29 13.51
N TRP A 29 -0.63 0.89 12.26
CA TRP A 29 0.17 -0.26 11.85
C TRP A 29 1.62 0.18 11.63
N VAL A 30 2.54 -0.63 12.13
CA VAL A 30 3.99 -0.44 11.99
C VAL A 30 4.58 -1.73 11.45
N PHE A 31 5.41 -1.63 10.41
CA PHE A 31 6.30 -2.71 10.00
C PHE A 31 7.70 -2.45 10.56
N ASP A 32 8.21 -3.39 11.34
CA ASP A 32 9.56 -3.37 11.88
C ASP A 32 10.48 -4.27 11.05
N ASP A 33 11.52 -3.68 10.47
CA ASP A 33 12.41 -4.39 9.55
C ASP A 33 13.36 -5.35 10.28
N HIS A 34 13.74 -5.06 11.52
CA HIS A 34 14.65 -5.92 12.30
C HIS A 34 13.91 -7.15 12.80
N ALA A 35 12.75 -6.94 13.41
CA ALA A 35 11.89 -8.01 13.92
C ALA A 35 11.18 -8.76 12.79
N GLN A 36 11.05 -8.16 11.59
CA GLN A 36 10.26 -8.66 10.46
C GLN A 36 8.82 -8.98 10.87
N ARG A 37 8.19 -8.01 11.54
CA ARG A 37 6.84 -8.15 12.10
C ARG A 37 5.99 -6.92 11.86
N LEU A 38 4.68 -7.15 11.86
CA LEU A 38 3.67 -6.12 11.90
C LEU A 38 3.24 -5.92 13.36
N PHE A 39 3.21 -4.66 13.77
CA PHE A 39 2.67 -4.23 15.05
C PHE A 39 1.45 -3.35 14.83
N LYS A 40 0.43 -3.53 15.66
CA LYS A 40 -0.65 -2.56 15.80
C LYS A 40 -0.45 -1.83 17.11
N VAL A 41 -0.31 -0.51 17.07
CA VAL A 41 -0.01 0.33 18.23
C VAL A 41 -1.07 1.38 18.44
N ASN A 42 -1.44 1.62 19.70
CA ASN A 42 -2.33 2.73 20.03
C ASN A 42 -1.57 4.07 20.01
N LEU A 43 -2.30 5.16 20.31
CA LEU A 43 -1.75 6.51 20.32
C LEU A 43 -0.84 6.79 21.54
N GLN A 44 -0.83 5.90 22.53
CA GLN A 44 0.05 5.95 23.70
C GLN A 44 1.36 5.17 23.47
N GLY A 45 1.46 4.42 22.38
CA GLY A 45 2.63 3.59 22.04
C GLY A 45 2.52 2.15 22.53
N ASP A 46 1.41 1.77 23.15
CA ASP A 46 1.19 0.39 23.56
C ASP A 46 0.99 -0.49 22.34
N ILE A 47 1.70 -1.61 22.32
CA ILE A 47 1.50 -2.67 21.33
C ILE A 47 0.20 -3.40 21.67
N LEU A 48 -0.79 -3.24 20.80
CA LEU A 48 -2.08 -3.91 20.88
C LEU A 48 -2.03 -5.29 20.20
N LEU A 49 -1.22 -5.41 19.15
CA LEU A 49 -1.09 -6.64 18.37
C LEU A 49 0.32 -6.79 17.82
N THR A 50 0.77 -8.04 17.70
CA THR A 50 2.02 -8.44 17.03
C THR A 50 1.73 -9.61 16.10
N SER A 51 2.10 -9.52 14.83
CA SER A 51 2.00 -10.64 13.88
C SER A 51 3.00 -11.75 14.19
N GLU A 52 2.91 -12.86 13.46
CA GLU A 52 3.99 -13.84 13.36
C GLU A 52 5.26 -13.21 12.77
N ASP A 53 6.41 -13.87 12.99
CA ASP A 53 7.67 -13.51 12.34
C ASP A 53 7.56 -13.80 10.85
N LEU A 54 7.55 -12.75 10.02
CA LEU A 54 7.32 -12.89 8.59
C LEU A 54 8.45 -13.64 7.89
N ARG A 55 9.64 -13.77 8.51
CA ARG A 55 10.71 -14.64 8.00
C ARG A 55 10.33 -16.11 8.06
N LEU A 56 9.56 -16.50 9.07
CA LEU A 56 9.08 -17.88 9.19
C LEU A 56 7.90 -18.14 8.25
N VAL A 57 7.05 -17.13 8.03
CA VAL A 57 5.91 -17.23 7.10
C VAL A 57 6.39 -17.34 5.65
N PHE A 58 7.47 -16.64 5.30
CA PHE A 58 7.92 -16.49 3.91
C PHE A 58 9.25 -17.15 3.57
N ASP A 59 9.93 -17.73 4.56
CA ASP A 59 11.27 -18.31 4.46
C ASP A 59 12.35 -17.32 3.98
N GLU A 60 12.09 -16.02 4.14
CA GLU A 60 12.99 -14.94 3.74
C GLU A 60 12.66 -13.63 4.46
N ARG A 61 13.59 -12.67 4.47
CA ARG A 61 13.27 -11.29 4.89
C ARG A 61 12.51 -10.59 3.77
N ILE A 62 11.44 -9.89 4.11
CA ILE A 62 10.72 -9.03 3.19
C ILE A 62 11.15 -7.57 3.36
N THR A 63 11.12 -6.82 2.26
CA THR A 63 11.41 -5.38 2.21
C THR A 63 10.22 -4.65 1.61
N PRO A 64 9.15 -4.45 2.40
CA PRO A 64 7.96 -3.77 1.90
C PRO A 64 8.26 -2.28 1.64
N THR A 65 7.56 -1.72 0.65
CA THR A 65 7.68 -0.31 0.25
C THR A 65 6.41 0.50 0.51
N LYS A 66 5.28 -0.18 0.71
CA LYS A 66 3.99 0.45 0.96
C LYS A 66 3.13 -0.40 1.88
N MET A 67 2.42 0.25 2.80
CA MET A 67 1.43 -0.38 3.67
C MET A 67 0.15 0.45 3.71
N SER A 68 -1.01 -0.20 3.71
CA SER A 68 -2.32 0.46 3.85
C SER A 68 -3.36 -0.51 4.40
N GLU A 69 -4.20 -0.07 5.34
CA GLU A 69 -5.37 -0.83 5.81
C GLU A 69 -6.64 -0.39 5.07
N SER A 70 -7.48 -1.33 4.64
CA SER A 70 -8.84 -1.03 4.17
C SER A 70 -9.73 -2.27 4.21
N ALA A 71 -11.04 -2.06 4.40
CA ALA A 71 -12.07 -3.10 4.25
C ALA A 71 -11.75 -4.43 4.95
N GLY A 72 -11.21 -4.36 6.17
CA GLY A 72 -10.89 -5.55 6.96
C GLY A 72 -9.58 -6.25 6.60
N ASN A 73 -8.76 -5.65 5.74
CA ASN A 73 -7.47 -6.19 5.34
C ASN A 73 -6.35 -5.15 5.50
N LEU A 74 -5.15 -5.65 5.75
CA LEU A 74 -3.91 -4.89 5.67
C LEU A 74 -3.12 -5.34 4.45
N TYR A 75 -2.72 -4.39 3.61
CA TYR A 75 -2.01 -4.63 2.36
C TYR A 75 -0.57 -4.16 2.49
N LEU A 76 0.39 -5.00 2.11
CA LEU A 76 1.82 -4.68 2.05
C LEU A 76 2.35 -4.91 0.63
N SER A 77 2.88 -3.87 -0.01
CA SER A 77 3.61 -4.01 -1.27
C SER A 77 5.03 -4.46 -0.97
N VAL A 78 5.44 -5.60 -1.49
CA VAL A 78 6.81 -6.13 -1.42
C VAL A 78 7.30 -6.30 -2.86
N PRO A 79 8.15 -5.39 -3.39
CA PRO A 79 8.53 -5.41 -4.80
C PRO A 79 9.08 -6.76 -5.30
N GLY A 80 9.75 -7.54 -4.45
CA GLY A 80 10.24 -8.87 -4.80
C GLY A 80 9.16 -9.95 -4.95
N ARG A 81 7.93 -9.72 -4.49
CA ARG A 81 6.87 -10.76 -4.36
C ARG A 81 5.51 -10.34 -4.91
N GLY A 82 5.16 -9.06 -4.78
CA GLY A 82 3.84 -8.52 -5.08
C GLY A 82 3.17 -7.89 -3.87
N ILE A 83 1.83 -7.89 -3.84
CA ILE A 83 1.06 -7.29 -2.75
C ILE A 83 0.57 -8.40 -1.81
N LEU A 84 1.12 -8.43 -0.60
CA LEU A 84 0.72 -9.34 0.47
C LEU A 84 -0.54 -8.79 1.16
N ILE A 85 -1.46 -9.68 1.50
CA ILE A 85 -2.75 -9.36 2.13
C ILE A 85 -2.84 -10.11 3.46
N PHE A 86 -3.09 -9.35 4.52
CA PHE A 86 -3.25 -9.83 5.89
C PHE A 86 -4.65 -9.50 6.40
N ASP A 87 -5.14 -10.28 7.34
CA ASP A 87 -6.34 -9.92 8.10
C ASP A 87 -6.03 -8.83 9.17
N LEU A 88 -7.06 -8.36 9.88
CA LEU A 88 -6.90 -7.37 10.95
C LEU A 88 -6.16 -7.89 12.20
N PHE A 89 -5.88 -9.19 12.27
CA PHE A 89 -5.07 -9.80 13.32
C PHE A 89 -3.59 -9.98 12.91
N GLY A 90 -3.21 -9.46 11.73
CA GLY A 90 -1.85 -9.56 11.22
C GLY A 90 -1.48 -10.96 10.73
N GLN A 91 -2.46 -11.84 10.51
CA GLN A 91 -2.24 -13.14 9.89
C GLN A 91 -2.20 -12.99 8.38
N TYR A 92 -1.21 -13.60 7.74
CA TYR A 92 -1.13 -13.64 6.27
C TYR A 92 -2.29 -14.46 5.69
N THR A 93 -3.03 -13.88 4.76
CA THR A 93 -4.20 -14.49 4.13
C THR A 93 -3.89 -14.95 2.71
N THR A 94 -3.39 -14.04 1.85
CA THR A 94 -3.13 -14.32 0.43
C THR A 94 -2.24 -13.22 -0.17
N GLN A 95 -1.95 -13.30 -1.46
CA GLN A 95 -1.19 -12.27 -2.18
C GLN A 95 -1.64 -12.09 -3.63
N ILE A 96 -1.43 -10.88 -4.15
CA ILE A 96 -1.45 -10.56 -5.58
C ILE A 96 -0.02 -10.75 -6.11
N LEU A 97 0.17 -11.75 -6.98
CA LEU A 97 1.46 -12.17 -7.54
C LEU A 97 1.95 -11.22 -8.65
N GLU A 98 2.33 -10.00 -8.28
CA GLU A 98 2.78 -8.96 -9.21
C GLU A 98 4.13 -8.37 -8.76
N PRO A 99 5.27 -9.05 -9.06
CA PRO A 99 6.59 -8.53 -8.77
C PRO A 99 6.82 -7.16 -9.44
N GLY A 100 7.63 -6.32 -8.82
CA GLY A 100 7.92 -4.96 -9.27
C GLY A 100 6.95 -3.90 -8.75
N VAL A 101 5.81 -4.29 -8.16
CA VAL A 101 4.87 -3.34 -7.56
C VAL A 101 5.44 -2.80 -6.26
N SER A 102 5.82 -1.52 -6.26
CA SER A 102 6.31 -0.81 -5.08
C SER A 102 5.28 0.11 -4.43
N GLU A 103 4.24 0.49 -5.16
CA GLU A 103 3.19 1.40 -4.71
C GLU A 103 1.84 0.93 -5.24
N PHE A 104 0.80 1.18 -4.46
CA PHE A 104 -0.59 0.91 -4.86
C PHE A 104 -1.54 1.93 -4.23
N GLN A 105 -2.74 2.01 -4.79
CA GLN A 105 -3.87 2.76 -4.25
C GLN A 105 -5.08 1.85 -4.08
N ILE A 106 -5.70 1.93 -2.92
CA ILE A 106 -6.99 1.31 -2.67
C ILE A 106 -8.07 2.22 -3.26
N LEU A 107 -8.84 1.71 -4.23
CA LEU A 107 -9.89 2.46 -4.89
C LEU A 107 -11.23 2.31 -4.15
N ASP A 108 -11.51 1.08 -3.70
CA ASP A 108 -12.64 0.73 -2.86
C ASP A 108 -12.33 -0.54 -2.05
N GLU A 109 -13.38 -1.17 -1.50
CA GLU A 109 -13.27 -2.39 -0.69
C GLU A 109 -12.73 -3.62 -1.43
N HIS A 110 -12.77 -3.64 -2.76
CA HIS A 110 -12.38 -4.79 -3.57
C HIS A 110 -11.36 -4.46 -4.66
N MET A 111 -11.01 -3.19 -4.87
CA MET A 111 -10.14 -2.77 -5.97
C MET A 111 -8.87 -2.06 -5.52
N LEU A 112 -7.76 -2.50 -6.11
CA LEU A 112 -6.45 -1.88 -6.01
C LEU A 112 -6.02 -1.38 -7.39
N ALA A 113 -5.36 -0.23 -7.45
CA ALA A 113 -4.64 0.25 -8.62
C ALA A 113 -3.14 0.29 -8.35
N TYR A 114 -2.34 -0.15 -9.31
CA TYR A 114 -0.89 -0.05 -9.26
C TYR A 114 -0.30 0.07 -10.67
N GLN A 115 0.95 0.51 -10.74
CA GLN A 115 1.67 0.68 -11.99
C GLN A 115 2.49 -0.58 -12.30
N ILE A 116 2.49 -0.97 -13.57
CA ILE A 116 3.46 -1.89 -14.16
C ILE A 116 4.01 -1.22 -15.42
N ASP A 117 5.26 -0.78 -15.40
CA ASP A 117 5.87 0.01 -16.47
C ASP A 117 4.99 1.21 -16.87
N ASP A 118 4.48 1.25 -18.11
CA ASP A 118 3.58 2.30 -18.63
C ASP A 118 2.09 1.89 -18.59
N THR A 119 1.77 0.86 -17.81
CA THR A 119 0.42 0.33 -17.63
C THR A 119 -0.11 0.67 -16.24
N LEU A 120 -1.36 1.14 -16.20
CA LEU A 120 -2.15 1.19 -14.98
C LEU A 120 -2.94 -0.12 -14.87
N ALA A 121 -2.58 -0.96 -13.90
CA ALA A 121 -3.32 -2.17 -13.58
C ALA A 121 -4.36 -1.86 -12.50
N ILE A 122 -5.61 -2.30 -12.71
CA ILE A 122 -6.68 -2.31 -11.71
C ILE A 122 -7.02 -3.75 -11.39
N HIS A 123 -6.78 -4.16 -10.15
CA HIS A 123 -6.98 -5.53 -9.68
C HIS A 123 -8.18 -5.60 -8.73
N ARG A 124 -9.12 -6.49 -9.03
CA ARG A 124 -10.23 -6.88 -8.17
C ARG A 124 -9.83 -8.06 -7.29
N ILE A 125 -9.75 -7.83 -5.99
CA ILE A 125 -9.26 -8.79 -5.00
C ILE A 125 -10.25 -9.95 -4.79
N ASP A 126 -11.56 -9.66 -4.81
CA ASP A 126 -12.63 -10.61 -4.56
C ASP A 126 -12.74 -11.71 -5.64
N ARG A 127 -12.41 -11.36 -6.89
CA ARG A 127 -12.49 -12.25 -8.05
C ARG A 127 -11.14 -12.58 -8.67
N PHE A 128 -10.05 -12.03 -8.14
CA PHE A 128 -8.70 -12.11 -8.72
C PHE A 128 -8.66 -11.73 -10.21
N GLU A 129 -9.42 -10.69 -10.57
CA GLU A 129 -9.51 -10.18 -11.95
C GLU A 129 -8.63 -8.93 -12.09
N ARG A 130 -7.84 -8.86 -13.17
CA ARG A 130 -7.00 -7.70 -13.48
C ARG A 130 -7.41 -7.09 -14.81
N ASN A 131 -7.54 -5.77 -14.83
CA ASN A 131 -7.69 -4.98 -16.05
C ASN A 131 -6.50 -4.05 -16.21
N ASP A 132 -5.92 -4.04 -17.40
CA ASP A 132 -4.70 -3.30 -17.71
C ASP A 132 -5.04 -2.16 -18.68
N TYR A 133 -4.63 -0.94 -18.34
CA TYR A 133 -4.88 0.26 -19.14
C TYR A 133 -3.54 0.87 -19.54
N LEU A 134 -3.25 0.86 -20.84
CA LEU A 134 -2.05 1.52 -21.37
C LEU A 134 -2.18 3.04 -21.20
N VAL A 135 -1.23 3.64 -20.51
CA VAL A 135 -1.19 5.09 -20.34
C VAL A 135 -0.38 5.69 -21.50
N PRO A 136 -0.93 6.65 -22.27
CA PRO A 136 -0.24 7.22 -23.43
C PRO A 136 1.06 7.96 -23.11
N GLN A 137 1.29 8.25 -21.83
CA GLN A 137 2.50 8.87 -21.33
C GLN A 137 3.30 7.86 -20.55
N LYS A 138 4.63 7.90 -20.70
CA LYS A 138 5.52 7.11 -19.87
C LYS A 138 5.21 7.38 -18.40
N MET A 139 5.15 6.32 -17.60
CA MET A 139 4.89 6.39 -16.16
C MET A 139 6.17 6.15 -15.36
N THR A 140 7.27 5.69 -15.97
CA THR A 140 8.59 5.61 -15.33
C THR A 140 8.94 6.92 -14.64
N ASP A 141 9.50 6.88 -13.42
CA ASP A 141 9.87 8.03 -12.59
C ASP A 141 8.73 9.01 -12.23
N ALA A 142 7.46 8.61 -12.41
CA ALA A 142 6.31 9.37 -11.93
C ALA A 142 5.75 8.74 -10.67
N LYS A 143 5.36 9.58 -9.70
CA LYS A 143 4.36 9.17 -8.73
C LYS A 143 2.99 9.19 -9.41
N VAL A 144 2.34 8.04 -9.44
CA VAL A 144 1.02 7.86 -10.02
C VAL A 144 -0.04 8.08 -8.95
N LEU A 145 -0.99 8.96 -9.23
CA LEU A 145 -2.15 9.20 -8.39
C LEU A 145 -3.43 9.06 -9.21
N LEU A 146 -4.21 8.04 -8.92
CA LEU A 146 -5.54 7.85 -9.43
C LEU A 146 -6.56 8.53 -8.51
N THR A 147 -7.46 9.29 -9.11
CA THR A 147 -8.63 9.91 -8.47
C THR A 147 -9.89 9.44 -9.22
N LYS A 148 -11.08 9.78 -8.70
CA LYS A 148 -12.35 9.45 -9.37
C LYS A 148 -12.45 10.02 -10.80
N GLU A 149 -11.78 11.13 -11.08
CA GLU A 149 -11.91 11.85 -12.36
C GLU A 149 -10.67 11.73 -13.25
N LYS A 150 -9.49 11.54 -12.65
CA LYS A 150 -8.21 11.77 -13.32
C LYS A 150 -7.14 10.79 -12.85
N LEU A 151 -6.30 10.36 -13.79
CA LEU A 151 -4.95 9.89 -13.51
C LEU A 151 -4.01 11.10 -13.48
N ILE A 152 -3.18 11.19 -12.45
CA ILE A 152 -2.21 12.26 -12.26
C ILE A 152 -0.82 11.64 -12.20
N LEU A 153 0.08 12.10 -13.07
CA LEU A 153 1.50 11.75 -13.04
C LEU A 153 2.28 12.92 -12.44
N ILE A 154 2.88 12.72 -11.28
CA ILE A 154 3.69 13.73 -10.59
C ILE A 154 5.16 13.40 -10.77
N ARG A 155 5.90 14.33 -11.35
CA ARG A 155 7.35 14.28 -11.59
C ARG A 155 8.01 15.43 -10.86
N LYS A 156 9.35 15.39 -10.74
CA LYS A 156 10.14 16.44 -10.08
C LYS A 156 9.77 17.87 -10.52
N ASN A 157 9.53 18.07 -11.83
CA ASN A 157 9.28 19.39 -12.42
C ASN A 157 7.97 19.50 -13.23
N LYS A 158 7.12 18.47 -13.22
CA LYS A 158 5.95 18.41 -14.10
C LYS A 158 4.81 17.63 -13.44
N ILE A 159 3.58 18.12 -13.60
CA ILE A 159 2.37 17.39 -13.23
C ILE A 159 1.50 17.26 -14.46
N GLU A 160 1.22 16.03 -14.84
CA GLU A 160 0.37 15.69 -15.99
C GLU A 160 -0.94 15.09 -15.47
N ARG A 161 -2.05 15.45 -16.11
CA ARG A 161 -3.38 15.03 -15.70
C ARG A 161 -4.10 14.49 -16.92
N MET A 162 -4.63 13.29 -16.81
CA MET A 162 -5.38 12.62 -17.86
C MET A 162 -6.78 12.30 -17.31
N PRO A 163 -7.86 12.70 -18.01
CA PRO A 163 -9.21 12.28 -17.67
C PRO A 163 -9.30 10.75 -17.65
N LEU A 164 -9.96 10.19 -16.63
CA LEU A 164 -10.00 8.75 -16.45
C LEU A 164 -10.93 8.06 -17.46
N ASP A 165 -12.02 8.71 -17.87
CA ASP A 165 -12.91 8.27 -18.95
C ASP A 165 -12.16 8.01 -20.27
N VAL A 166 -11.22 8.89 -20.62
CA VAL A 166 -10.35 8.74 -21.80
C VAL A 166 -9.46 7.51 -21.70
N LEU A 167 -8.94 7.19 -20.50
CA LEU A 167 -8.09 6.02 -20.26
C LEU A 167 -8.88 4.71 -20.22
N LEU A 168 -10.09 4.73 -19.67
CA LEU A 168 -10.93 3.54 -19.52
C LEU A 168 -11.71 3.18 -20.79
N GLY A 169 -11.58 3.97 -21.87
CA GLY A 169 -12.24 3.70 -23.15
C GLY A 169 -13.76 3.94 -23.13
N ASN A 170 -14.29 4.58 -22.09
CA ASN A 170 -15.69 4.97 -22.01
C ASN A 170 -15.88 6.28 -22.78
N LYS A 171 -16.37 6.19 -24.03
CA LYS A 171 -16.93 7.32 -24.77
C LYS A 171 -18.38 7.56 -24.37
#